data_AF-A0A419T406-F1
#
_entry.id   AF-A0A419T406-F1
#
_cell.length_a   1.000
_cell.length_b   1.000
_cell.length_c   1.000
_cell.angle_alpha   90.00
_cell.angle_beta   90.00
_cell.angle_gamma   90.00
#
_symmetry.space_group_name_H-M   'P 1'
#
loop_
_entity.id
_entity.type
_entity.pdbx_description
1 polymer ?
#
loop_
_entity_poly.entity_id
_entity_poly.type
_entity_poly.pdbx_seq_one_letter_code
_entity_poly.pdbx_strand_id
1 'polypeptide(L)'
;MRKTQGKLVLILCCLLLSGFFSGRAAADETQAVRKFPGIHGSGTTFRGPMEGPGSSDCWDDDEDDDDDDGPNSHSYERGWRYSPAGWWYQYGDGTWPSDGWKYLDGRWYRFDQGGHLLLGWYIDPRGDRYYLNPVDDGTFGSMRIGWQIIDGKAYYFNTMSDGLLGKLLVSVVTPDGYSVGADGVLKQ
;
A
#
# COMPACT_ATOMS: atom_id res chain seq x y z
N MET A 1 31.64 42.53 37.58
CA MET A 1 32.17 42.18 36.25
C MET A 1 31.21 41.21 35.57
N ARG A 2 30.84 41.55 34.33
CA ARG A 2 29.86 41.03 33.36
C ARG A 2 29.17 39.66 33.61
N LYS A 3 27.84 39.71 33.78
CA LYS A 3 26.88 38.62 33.50
C LYS A 3 26.65 38.55 31.99
N THR A 4 26.72 37.37 31.39
CA THR A 4 26.34 37.12 29.98
C THR A 4 25.05 36.31 29.93
N GLN A 5 24.00 36.97 29.43
CA GLN A 5 22.71 36.42 29.02
C GLN A 5 22.81 35.96 27.56
N GLY A 6 22.41 34.72 27.26
CA GLY A 6 22.44 34.13 25.92
C GLY A 6 21.04 33.82 25.40
N LYS A 7 20.43 34.84 24.78
CA LYS A 7 19.42 34.87 23.71
C LYS A 7 18.47 33.66 23.54
N LEU A 8 17.24 33.90 23.99
CA LEU A 8 15.98 33.29 23.58
C LEU A 8 15.74 33.55 22.07
N VAL A 9 15.59 32.50 21.27
CA VAL A 9 15.13 32.60 19.86
C VAL A 9 13.66 32.22 19.83
N LEU A 10 12.77 33.23 19.84
CA LEU A 10 11.37 33.06 19.47
C LEU A 10 11.28 32.96 17.93
N ILE A 11 10.87 31.80 17.42
CA ILE A 11 10.36 31.70 16.05
C ILE A 11 8.85 31.85 16.14
N LEU A 12 8.42 33.08 15.89
CA LEU A 12 7.04 33.45 15.61
C LEU A 12 6.77 33.10 14.14
N CYS A 13 5.96 32.07 13.87
CA CYS A 13 5.47 31.82 12.51
C CYS A 13 3.95 31.67 12.53
N CYS A 14 3.30 32.76 12.14
CA CYS A 14 2.03 32.89 11.43
C CYS A 14 0.84 32.04 11.90
N LEU A 15 0.04 32.63 12.79
CA LEU A 15 -1.41 32.50 12.74
C LEU A 15 -1.93 33.28 11.52
N LEU A 16 -2.53 32.60 10.55
CA LEU A 16 -3.55 33.20 9.69
C LEU A 16 -4.87 32.48 9.90
N LEU A 17 -5.87 33.31 10.17
CA LEU A 17 -7.26 33.00 10.41
C LEU A 17 -7.95 32.46 9.14
N SER A 18 -8.92 31.58 9.40
CA SER A 18 -10.19 31.39 8.67
C SER A 18 -10.18 30.99 7.20
N GLY A 19 -10.73 29.80 6.95
CA GLY A 19 -11.24 29.42 5.64
C GLY A 19 -11.90 28.05 5.69
N PHE A 20 -13.22 28.03 5.83
CA PHE A 20 -14.05 26.86 5.53
C PHE A 20 -13.70 26.38 4.11
N PHE A 21 -13.25 25.13 3.99
CA PHE A 21 -13.56 24.33 2.81
C PHE A 21 -14.29 23.08 3.31
N SER A 22 -15.60 23.21 3.48
CA SER A 22 -16.49 22.08 3.23
C SER A 22 -16.52 21.92 1.72
N GLY A 23 -15.49 21.27 1.19
CA GLY A 23 -15.37 20.88 -0.20
C GLY A 23 -15.38 19.37 -0.23
N ARG A 24 -16.53 18.78 -0.50
CA ARG A 24 -16.62 17.42 -1.01
C ARG A 24 -15.73 17.39 -2.25
N ALA A 25 -14.53 16.83 -2.12
CA ALA A 25 -13.65 16.63 -3.27
C ALA A 25 -14.40 15.69 -4.21
N ALA A 26 -15.07 16.27 -5.20
CA ALA A 26 -15.43 15.54 -6.40
C ALA A 26 -14.12 15.04 -6.99
N ALA A 27 -14.05 13.75 -7.25
CA ALA A 27 -12.91 13.14 -7.93
C ALA A 27 -12.73 13.86 -9.27
N ASP A 28 -11.67 14.67 -9.37
CA ASP A 28 -11.17 15.14 -10.65
C ASP A 28 -10.81 13.92 -11.50
N GLU A 29 -11.30 13.90 -12.74
CA GLU A 29 -11.27 12.77 -13.67
C GLU A 29 -9.86 12.44 -14.19
N THR A 30 -8.80 12.97 -13.58
CA THR A 30 -7.42 12.72 -14.00
C THR A 30 -6.78 11.57 -13.21
N GLN A 31 -7.47 10.43 -13.13
CA GLN A 31 -6.84 9.17 -12.72
C GLN A 31 -5.86 8.71 -13.80
N ALA A 32 -4.63 9.24 -13.77
CA ALA A 32 -3.59 8.85 -14.70
C ALA A 32 -3.12 7.42 -14.38
N VAL A 33 -3.23 6.53 -15.37
CA VAL A 33 -2.61 5.20 -15.31
C VAL A 33 -1.09 5.41 -15.31
N ARG A 34 -0.45 5.08 -14.19
CA ARG A 34 1.01 5.17 -14.02
C ARG A 34 1.56 3.78 -13.78
N LYS A 35 2.77 3.52 -14.28
CA LYS A 35 3.49 2.27 -14.00
C LYS A 35 3.85 2.23 -12.51
N PHE A 36 3.39 1.21 -11.81
CA PHE A 36 3.65 1.06 -10.39
C PHE A 36 5.13 0.72 -10.12
N PRO A 37 5.82 1.44 -9.23
CA PRO A 37 7.23 1.20 -8.89
C PRO A 37 7.46 -0.13 -8.15
N GLY A 38 6.45 -0.68 -7.47
CA GLY A 38 6.64 -1.83 -6.60
C GLY A 38 6.74 -3.20 -7.29
N ILE A 39 6.67 -3.29 -8.63
CA ILE A 39 6.92 -4.54 -9.38
C ILE A 39 7.58 -4.27 -10.75
N HIS A 40 8.78 -4.81 -10.95
CA HIS A 40 9.53 -4.72 -12.21
C HIS A 40 9.38 -6.03 -13.00
N GLY A 41 8.16 -6.34 -13.46
CA GLY A 41 7.87 -7.55 -14.24
C GLY A 41 6.38 -7.90 -14.27
N SER A 42 5.75 -7.69 -15.43
CA SER A 42 4.51 -8.35 -15.92
C SER A 42 3.30 -8.50 -14.98
N GLY A 43 2.81 -7.43 -14.33
CA GLY A 43 1.60 -7.55 -13.47
C GLY A 43 0.49 -6.51 -13.59
N THR A 44 0.71 -5.33 -14.18
CA THR A 44 -0.30 -4.24 -14.14
C THR A 44 -1.02 -3.97 -15.45
N THR A 45 -0.79 -4.80 -16.46
CA THR A 45 -1.61 -4.81 -17.68
C THR A 45 -1.81 -6.26 -18.07
N PHE A 46 -2.60 -7.01 -17.30
CA PHE A 46 -3.27 -8.16 -17.90
C PHE A 46 -4.35 -7.56 -18.82
N ARG A 47 -3.96 -7.32 -20.08
CA ARG A 47 -4.89 -6.94 -21.15
C ARG A 47 -5.58 -8.21 -21.58
N GLY A 48 -6.71 -8.51 -20.96
CA GLY A 48 -7.57 -9.60 -21.37
C GLY A 48 -8.53 -10.03 -20.28
N PRO A 49 -9.69 -10.59 -20.63
CA PRO A 49 -10.43 -11.43 -19.71
C PRO A 49 -9.55 -12.63 -19.31
N MET A 50 -9.65 -13.06 -18.06
CA MET A 50 -8.97 -14.26 -17.59
C MET A 50 -9.53 -15.43 -18.39
N GLU A 51 -8.77 -15.88 -19.40
CA GLU A 51 -9.10 -16.98 -20.30
C GLU A 51 -9.62 -18.15 -19.43
N GLY A 52 -10.91 -18.45 -19.58
CA GLY A 52 -11.49 -19.65 -19.02
C GLY A 52 -10.77 -20.88 -19.58
N PRO A 53 -10.87 -22.05 -18.92
CA PRO A 53 -10.30 -23.26 -19.48
C PRO A 53 -10.99 -23.55 -20.82
N GLY A 54 -10.24 -23.38 -21.92
CA GLY A 54 -10.70 -23.77 -23.25
C GLY A 54 -10.72 -25.29 -23.40
N SER A 55 -11.82 -25.81 -23.95
CA SER A 55 -11.87 -27.03 -24.78
C SER A 55 -13.33 -27.19 -25.25
N SER A 56 -13.67 -26.75 -26.46
CA SER A 56 -13.74 -27.57 -27.70
C SER A 56 -14.90 -28.57 -27.69
N ASP A 57 -15.97 -28.28 -28.42
CA ASP A 57 -16.28 -28.94 -29.71
C ASP A 57 -17.62 -28.41 -30.23
N CYS A 58 -17.60 -28.03 -31.49
CA CYS A 58 -18.67 -27.41 -32.27
C CYS A 58 -19.45 -28.49 -33.02
N TRP A 59 -20.73 -28.71 -32.69
CA TRP A 59 -21.71 -29.36 -33.57
C TRP A 59 -23.14 -28.89 -33.24
N ASP A 60 -23.94 -28.73 -34.31
CA ASP A 60 -25.39 -28.48 -34.43
C ASP A 60 -25.87 -27.09 -34.00
N ASP A 61 -26.13 -26.13 -34.90
CA ASP A 61 -27.11 -26.09 -36.00
C ASP A 61 -28.55 -26.12 -35.45
N ASP A 62 -29.08 -24.93 -35.12
CA ASP A 62 -30.47 -24.53 -35.34
C ASP A 62 -30.66 -23.04 -34.93
N GLU A 63 -31.47 -22.37 -35.74
CA GLU A 63 -31.78 -20.94 -35.80
C GLU A 63 -32.39 -20.40 -34.48
N ASP A 64 -31.82 -19.32 -33.92
CA ASP A 64 -32.55 -18.27 -33.19
C ASP A 64 -31.59 -17.07 -33.01
N ASP A 65 -31.73 -16.10 -33.92
CA ASP A 65 -30.94 -14.85 -34.03
C ASP A 65 -31.38 -13.82 -32.95
N ASP A 66 -31.30 -14.19 -31.68
CA ASP A 66 -31.43 -13.29 -30.53
C ASP A 66 -30.10 -13.25 -29.75
N ASP A 67 -29.01 -12.89 -30.44
CA ASP A 67 -27.77 -12.44 -29.80
C ASP A 67 -28.01 -11.04 -29.20
N ASP A 68 -28.84 -10.97 -28.16
CA ASP A 68 -28.82 -9.89 -27.16
C ASP A 68 -27.52 -10.07 -26.37
N ASP A 69 -26.44 -9.46 -26.85
CA ASP A 69 -25.25 -9.20 -26.05
C ASP A 69 -25.65 -8.27 -24.90
N GLY A 70 -26.19 -8.92 -23.85
CA GLY A 70 -26.82 -8.28 -22.72
C GLY A 70 -25.96 -7.12 -22.21
N PRO A 71 -26.59 -5.96 -21.93
CA PRO A 71 -25.85 -4.74 -21.71
C PRO A 71 -25.03 -4.90 -20.43
N ASN A 72 -23.74 -4.56 -20.52
CA ASN A 72 -22.88 -4.18 -19.39
C ASN A 72 -21.87 -5.23 -18.86
N SER A 73 -21.12 -5.94 -19.72
CA SER A 73 -19.81 -6.49 -19.32
C SER A 73 -18.72 -5.41 -19.43
N HIS A 74 -18.75 -4.41 -18.56
CA HIS A 74 -17.61 -3.50 -18.39
C HIS A 74 -16.49 -4.24 -17.66
N SER A 75 -15.64 -4.96 -18.41
CA SER A 75 -14.39 -5.49 -17.86
C SER A 75 -13.45 -4.31 -17.55
N TYR A 76 -13.17 -4.08 -16.26
CA TYR A 76 -12.23 -3.04 -15.86
C TYR A 76 -10.80 -3.57 -15.98
N GLU A 77 -9.88 -2.72 -16.46
CA GLU A 77 -8.46 -3.05 -16.44
C GLU A 77 -7.97 -3.13 -14.99
N ARG A 78 -7.72 -4.36 -14.53
CA ARG A 78 -7.14 -4.65 -13.22
C ARG A 78 -5.71 -4.11 -13.15
N GLY A 79 -5.38 -3.39 -12.08
CA GLY A 79 -4.02 -2.92 -11.85
C GLY A 79 -3.89 -1.78 -10.87
N TRP A 80 -2.64 -1.36 -10.68
CA TRP A 80 -2.30 -0.20 -9.87
C TRP A 80 -2.63 1.09 -10.62
N ARG A 81 -3.23 2.04 -9.89
CA ARG A 81 -3.60 3.36 -10.39
C ARG A 81 -3.09 4.43 -9.44
N TYR A 82 -2.96 5.64 -9.95
CA TYR A 82 -2.46 6.77 -9.18
C TYR A 82 -3.48 7.90 -9.17
N SER A 83 -3.68 8.47 -7.99
CA SER A 83 -4.44 9.70 -7.76
C SER A 83 -3.56 10.69 -6.97
N PRO A 84 -3.95 11.98 -6.86
CA PRO A 84 -3.26 12.93 -5.99
C PRO A 84 -3.18 12.50 -4.52
N ALA A 85 -4.11 11.65 -4.06
CA ALA A 85 -4.11 11.09 -2.70
C ALA A 85 -3.16 9.89 -2.55
N GLY A 86 -2.74 9.24 -3.65
CA GLY A 86 -1.73 8.19 -3.63
C GLY A 86 -2.00 7.07 -4.63
N TRP A 87 -1.22 6.00 -4.49
CA TRP A 87 -1.41 4.78 -5.25
C TRP A 87 -2.61 4.00 -4.71
N TRP A 88 -3.39 3.37 -5.57
CA TRP A 88 -4.47 2.47 -5.19
C TRP A 88 -4.55 1.31 -6.18
N TYR A 89 -5.35 0.29 -5.89
CA TYR A 89 -5.43 -0.92 -6.72
C TYR A 89 -6.87 -1.15 -7.19
N GLN A 90 -7.06 -1.32 -8.50
CA GLN A 90 -8.35 -1.69 -9.07
C GLN A 90 -8.39 -3.18 -9.40
N TYR A 91 -9.46 -3.85 -9.00
CA TYR A 91 -9.78 -5.20 -9.41
C TYR A 91 -10.46 -5.23 -10.79
N GLY A 92 -10.59 -6.41 -11.40
CA GLY A 92 -11.20 -6.56 -12.73
C GLY A 92 -12.71 -6.27 -12.76
N ASP A 93 -13.36 -6.30 -11.60
CA ASP A 93 -14.77 -5.93 -11.40
C ASP A 93 -14.96 -4.42 -11.11
N GLY A 94 -13.86 -3.65 -11.14
CA GLY A 94 -13.85 -2.21 -10.89
C GLY A 94 -13.79 -1.82 -9.41
N THR A 95 -13.92 -2.78 -8.49
CA THR A 95 -13.80 -2.53 -7.05
C THR A 95 -12.33 -2.35 -6.62
N TRP A 96 -12.09 -1.98 -5.37
CA TRP A 96 -10.74 -1.74 -4.83
C TRP A 96 -10.63 -2.19 -3.36
N PRO A 97 -9.43 -2.56 -2.87
CA PRO A 97 -9.21 -2.81 -1.46
C PRO A 97 -9.27 -1.49 -0.68
N SER A 98 -9.91 -1.53 0.49
CA SER A 98 -9.95 -0.41 1.44
C SER A 98 -9.82 -0.95 2.86
N ASP A 99 -9.21 -0.17 3.72
CA ASP A 99 -8.98 -0.46 5.15
C ASP A 99 -8.52 -1.90 5.44
N GLY A 100 -7.62 -2.42 4.61
CA GLY A 100 -7.12 -3.78 4.80
C GLY A 100 -5.67 -3.99 4.39
N TRP A 101 -5.17 -5.13 4.82
CA TRP A 101 -4.00 -5.77 4.21
C TRP A 101 -4.44 -6.52 2.96
N LYS A 102 -3.64 -6.44 1.90
CA LYS A 102 -3.86 -7.22 0.69
C LYS A 102 -2.56 -7.82 0.20
N TYR A 103 -2.60 -9.12 -0.10
CA TYR A 103 -1.54 -9.81 -0.78
C TYR A 103 -1.74 -9.70 -2.30
N LEU A 104 -0.83 -9.02 -2.98
CA LEU A 104 -0.84 -8.78 -4.42
C LEU A 104 0.54 -9.15 -4.97
N ASP A 105 0.58 -9.91 -6.06
CA ASP A 105 1.82 -10.22 -6.79
C ASP A 105 2.99 -10.68 -5.91
N GLY A 106 2.69 -11.52 -4.91
CA GLY A 106 3.71 -12.09 -4.02
C GLY A 106 4.08 -11.22 -2.81
N ARG A 107 3.39 -10.09 -2.58
CA ARG A 107 3.76 -9.10 -1.56
C ARG A 107 2.54 -8.57 -0.81
N TRP A 108 2.77 -8.19 0.45
CA TRP A 108 1.74 -7.58 1.29
C TRP A 108 1.76 -6.06 1.16
N TYR A 109 0.58 -5.47 1.02
CA TYR A 109 0.33 -4.03 0.95
C TYR A 109 -0.76 -3.66 1.96
N ARG A 110 -0.73 -2.43 2.50
CA ARG A 110 -1.75 -1.91 3.41
C ARG A 110 -2.45 -0.71 2.78
N PHE A 111 -3.78 -0.72 2.77
CA PHE A 111 -4.60 0.34 2.17
C PHE A 111 -5.41 1.11 3.22
N ASP A 112 -5.41 2.43 3.18
CA ASP A 112 -6.23 3.26 4.07
C ASP A 112 -7.74 3.07 3.80
N GLN A 113 -8.57 3.75 4.60
CA GLN A 113 -10.03 3.70 4.47
C GLN A 113 -10.55 4.18 3.10
N GLY A 114 -9.79 5.06 2.42
CA GLY A 114 -10.10 5.53 1.07
C GLY A 114 -9.59 4.60 -0.04
N GLY A 115 -8.88 3.52 0.30
CA GLY A 115 -8.28 2.60 -0.66
C GLY A 115 -6.92 3.03 -1.20
N HIS A 116 -6.28 4.02 -0.59
CA HIS A 116 -4.92 4.44 -0.96
C HIS A 116 -3.87 3.66 -0.18
N LEU A 117 -2.78 3.33 -0.86
CA LEU A 117 -1.65 2.61 -0.35
C LEU A 117 -0.93 3.42 0.74
N LEU A 118 -0.75 2.80 1.90
CA LEU A 118 0.06 3.35 2.98
C LEU A 118 1.55 3.09 2.74
N LEU A 119 2.39 4.04 3.17
CA LEU A 119 3.85 3.99 3.09
C LEU A 119 4.45 4.35 4.45
N GLY A 120 5.65 3.86 4.71
CA GLY A 120 6.37 4.08 5.96
C GLY A 120 5.79 3.30 7.14
N TRP A 121 5.85 3.91 8.32
CA TRP A 121 5.38 3.29 9.55
C TRP A 121 3.86 3.20 9.58
N TYR A 122 3.37 1.99 9.86
CA TYR A 122 1.95 1.73 10.13
C TYR A 122 1.80 1.15 11.53
N ILE A 123 0.80 1.64 12.26
CA ILE A 123 0.43 1.13 13.59
C ILE A 123 -1.01 0.67 13.49
N ASP A 124 -1.25 -0.60 13.79
CA ASP A 124 -2.59 -1.16 13.79
C ASP A 124 -3.38 -0.73 15.05
N PRO A 125 -4.70 -0.99 15.10
CA PRO A 125 -5.51 -0.66 16.28
C PRO A 125 -5.10 -1.39 17.57
N ARG A 126 -4.27 -2.43 17.48
CA ARG A 126 -3.73 -3.18 18.63
C ARG A 126 -2.39 -2.59 19.11
N GLY A 127 -1.83 -1.61 18.40
CA GLY A 127 -0.53 -1.02 18.68
C GLY A 127 0.64 -1.75 18.02
N ASP A 128 0.37 -2.76 17.19
CA ASP A 128 1.41 -3.48 16.46
C ASP A 128 1.95 -2.63 15.32
N ARG A 129 3.27 -2.64 15.17
CA ARG A 129 3.99 -1.78 14.23
C ARG A 129 4.47 -2.56 13.02
N TYR A 130 4.29 -1.98 11.84
CA TYR A 130 4.69 -2.53 10.55
C TYR A 130 5.39 -1.44 9.75
N TYR A 131 6.15 -1.83 8.73
CA TYR A 131 6.80 -0.87 7.84
C TYR A 131 6.56 -1.20 6.38
N LEU A 132 5.96 -0.25 5.66
CA LEU A 132 5.64 -0.32 4.25
C LEU A 132 6.70 0.46 3.49
N ASN A 133 7.35 -0.16 2.51
CA ASN A 133 8.51 0.42 1.86
C ASN A 133 8.18 1.72 1.09
N PRO A 134 8.71 2.89 1.45
CA PRO A 134 8.47 4.14 0.72
C PRO A 134 9.44 4.34 -0.46
N VAL A 135 10.43 3.44 -0.64
CA VAL A 135 11.51 3.60 -1.62
C VAL A 135 11.15 2.92 -2.94
N ASP A 136 11.40 3.60 -4.05
CA ASP A 136 11.31 3.04 -5.40
C ASP A 136 12.54 2.18 -5.72
N ASP A 137 12.60 1.00 -5.13
CA ASP A 137 13.66 -0.01 -5.32
C ASP A 137 13.12 -1.28 -6.02
N GLY A 138 11.98 -1.16 -6.71
CA GLY A 138 11.24 -2.30 -7.22
C GLY A 138 10.42 -3.04 -6.17
N THR A 139 10.38 -2.55 -4.91
CA THR A 139 9.55 -3.08 -3.81
C THR A 139 8.70 -2.02 -3.11
N PHE A 140 8.48 -0.89 -3.77
CA PHE A 140 7.64 0.20 -3.27
C PHE A 140 6.27 -0.30 -2.77
N GLY A 141 5.84 0.20 -1.61
CA GLY A 141 4.59 -0.15 -0.94
C GLY A 141 4.58 -1.48 -0.22
N SER A 142 5.54 -2.37 -0.50
CA SER A 142 5.53 -3.71 0.08
C SER A 142 5.91 -3.67 1.56
N MET A 143 5.25 -4.52 2.34
CA MET A 143 5.57 -4.74 3.75
C MET A 143 6.97 -5.33 3.90
N ARG A 144 7.80 -4.73 4.75
CA ARG A 144 9.11 -5.25 5.07
C ARG A 144 9.02 -6.37 6.11
N ILE A 145 9.93 -7.33 5.97
CA ILE A 145 10.14 -8.45 6.89
C ILE A 145 11.64 -8.59 7.18
N GLY A 146 11.99 -9.27 8.28
CA GLY A 146 13.38 -9.48 8.70
C GLY A 146 14.07 -8.18 9.15
N TRP A 147 15.41 -8.19 9.09
CA TRP A 147 16.23 -7.03 9.44
C TRP A 147 16.09 -5.91 8.41
N GLN A 148 15.84 -4.70 8.91
CA GLN A 148 15.72 -3.49 8.12
C GLN A 148 16.45 -2.34 8.81
N ILE A 149 17.16 -1.54 8.03
CA ILE A 149 17.78 -0.30 8.51
C ILE A 149 16.85 0.85 8.12
N ILE A 150 16.27 1.51 9.12
CA ILE A 150 15.37 2.65 8.95
C ILE A 150 15.94 3.80 9.77
N ASP A 151 16.23 4.93 9.12
CA ASP A 151 16.80 6.13 9.74
C ASP A 151 18.06 5.83 10.59
N GLY A 152 18.94 4.96 10.07
CA GLY A 152 20.19 4.57 10.73
C GLY A 152 20.05 3.60 11.90
N LYS A 153 18.84 3.09 12.16
CA LYS A 153 18.54 2.13 13.23
C LYS A 153 18.13 0.78 12.64
N ALA A 154 18.61 -0.31 13.24
CA ALA A 154 18.26 -1.66 12.83
C ALA A 154 17.01 -2.15 13.58
N TYR A 155 16.00 -2.58 12.82
CA TYR A 155 14.73 -3.11 13.30
C TYR A 155 14.53 -4.52 12.74
N TYR A 156 13.89 -5.40 13.51
CA TYR A 156 13.52 -6.74 13.05
C TYR A 156 12.01 -6.90 12.94
N PHE A 157 11.53 -7.15 11.73
CA PHE A 157 10.14 -7.48 11.46
C PHE A 157 9.97 -8.99 11.35
N ASN A 158 8.92 -9.53 11.95
CA ASN A 158 8.68 -10.96 12.02
C ASN A 158 8.60 -11.57 10.60
N THR A 159 9.32 -12.67 10.40
CA THR A 159 9.36 -13.43 9.14
C THR A 159 8.50 -14.69 9.19
N MET A 160 7.93 -15.00 10.35
CA MET A 160 7.15 -16.21 10.56
C MET A 160 5.72 -16.02 10.03
N SER A 161 5.17 -17.08 9.42
CA SER A 161 3.78 -17.12 8.96
C SER A 161 2.83 -17.57 10.08
N ASP A 162 2.96 -16.99 11.26
CA ASP A 162 2.21 -17.30 12.50
C ASP A 162 1.02 -16.35 12.73
N GLY A 163 0.66 -15.57 11.72
CA GLY A 163 -0.34 -14.50 11.81
C GLY A 163 0.22 -13.17 12.31
N LEU A 164 1.52 -13.10 12.65
CA LEU A 164 2.23 -11.89 13.04
C LEU A 164 3.29 -11.49 12.00
N LEU A 165 3.21 -12.00 10.78
CA LEU A 165 4.13 -11.68 9.69
C LEU A 165 4.26 -10.16 9.51
N GLY A 166 5.49 -9.66 9.47
CA GLY A 166 5.79 -8.23 9.30
C GLY A 166 5.59 -7.39 10.56
N LYS A 167 5.15 -7.95 11.68
CA LYS A 167 5.09 -7.25 12.97
C LYS A 167 6.50 -6.96 13.48
N LEU A 168 6.75 -5.73 13.91
CA LEU A 168 7.99 -5.35 14.57
C LEU A 168 8.13 -6.07 15.92
N LEU A 169 9.29 -6.71 16.12
CA LEU A 169 9.66 -7.28 17.41
C LEU A 169 10.17 -6.17 18.36
N VAL A 170 9.71 -6.19 19.61
CA VAL A 170 10.09 -5.24 20.66
C VAL A 170 10.36 -5.97 21.96
N SER A 171 11.39 -5.57 22.71
CA SER A 171 11.74 -6.14 24.02
C SER A 171 11.87 -7.68 24.04
N VAL A 172 12.35 -8.27 22.94
CA VAL A 172 12.50 -9.72 22.79
C VAL A 172 13.84 -10.08 22.15
N VAL A 173 14.15 -11.37 22.14
CA VAL A 173 15.27 -11.94 21.37
C VAL A 173 14.73 -12.39 20.02
N THR A 174 15.36 -11.94 18.94
CA THR A 174 15.02 -12.33 17.56
C THR A 174 15.38 -13.80 17.32
N PRO A 175 14.80 -14.48 16.31
CA PRO A 175 15.07 -15.91 16.05
C PRO A 175 16.54 -16.25 15.79
N ASP A 176 17.34 -15.28 15.36
CA ASP A 176 18.79 -15.36 15.13
C ASP A 176 19.65 -14.97 16.34
N GLY A 177 19.03 -14.68 17.50
CA GLY A 177 19.70 -14.53 18.79
C GLY A 177 20.04 -13.11 19.22
N TYR A 178 19.66 -12.07 18.46
CA TYR A 178 19.91 -10.67 18.85
C TYR A 178 18.81 -10.11 19.74
N SER A 179 19.17 -9.18 20.62
CA SER A 179 18.19 -8.52 21.50
C SER A 179 17.75 -7.18 20.93
N VAL A 180 16.44 -6.94 20.87
CA VAL A 180 15.85 -5.64 20.49
C VAL A 180 15.28 -4.93 21.72
N GLY A 181 15.36 -3.60 21.73
CA GLY A 181 14.83 -2.74 22.79
C GLY A 181 13.31 -2.56 22.75
N ALA A 182 12.80 -1.79 23.71
CA ALA A 182 11.37 -1.46 23.78
C ALA A 182 10.92 -0.57 22.61
N ASP A 183 11.85 0.18 22.03
CA ASP A 183 11.66 0.93 20.80
C ASP A 183 11.73 0.04 19.53
N GLY A 184 12.14 -1.23 19.68
CA GLY A 184 12.33 -2.20 18.60
C GLY A 184 13.71 -2.13 17.94
N VAL A 185 14.63 -1.31 18.46
CA VAL A 185 15.96 -1.11 17.91
C VAL A 185 16.91 -2.20 18.43
N LEU A 186 17.77 -2.72 17.56
CA LEU A 186 18.87 -3.62 17.95
C LEU A 186 19.69 -3.00 19.09
N LYS A 187 19.87 -3.78 20.17
CA LYS A 187 20.81 -3.44 21.24
C LYS A 187 22.22 -3.89 20.85
N GLN A 188 23.18 -3.00 21.04
CA GLN A 188 24.60 -3.30 20.99
C GLN A 188 25.07 -3.93 22.30
#